data_AF-I1CGI0-F1
#
_entry.id   AF-I1CGI0-F1
#
_cell.length_a   1.000
_cell.length_b   1.000
_cell.length_c   1.000
_cell.angle_alpha   90.00
_cell.angle_beta   90.00
_cell.angle_gamma   90.00
#
_symmetry.space_group_name_H-M   'P 1'
#
loop_
_entity.id
_entity.type
_entity.pdbx_description
1 polymer ?
#
loop_
_entity_poly.entity_id
_entity_poly.type
_entity_poly.pdbx_seq_one_letter_code
_entity_poly.pdbx_strand_id
1 'polypeptide(L)'
;MTLNKHVEYILLAEFDIDKGASLKHQHPTETGTDEHILSELMLPDGAHLRAEDWTIFCLNQLTPDPDQQQIVDEEHKSPLLGARVKAMAICTRHQYLHIYKPVLLLAMEKYFENPTIEILESLYEAVNSMDLSRMPKFTWHERQILRASDNRTMFEEMFMDSPEEYDDPVDDEARKKFIDLSSGHTKRSRMLGKDRHFFETKIEYEGIKLPIKIPLTVNPEEVGDFSVIKLINTFTPNTNHYPGSLNPHHPHLDTPGSYTHPIMLLLNALLTQKRIIFLGHGHPSGEVANYVLAACALGSGCGTVLRGFTERAFPYTNLTSVDDLLKCPGFIAGVTNPTYEEHTSWWDILCNISTGKITVSKDLEYVRGRKGSIASSVKEEAMVSLSRSPSMNSYKDTNAQEEKKMVDTDAEFMQGVLSAIGAHYGETSIRAKFQDYVLKFVRLADLYEQEDQASRMENSCIQDLDVYRQISKLKKLKQIPDDEVLAIYEAFLNNTITHRQVIEFLSYLPQHQGGLSPLGVGLFHSNPLIREKALELFRRLERSPVGSKFIQDLSKFQKIAYERQAAKVE
;
A
#
# COMPACT_ATOMS: atom_id res chain seq x y z
N MET A 1 -8.66 -17.45 -25.25
CA MET A 1 -7.65 -17.85 -24.26
C MET A 1 -6.35 -17.16 -24.64
N THR A 2 -6.13 -15.94 -24.16
CA THR A 2 -4.84 -15.25 -24.35
C THR A 2 -3.78 -16.03 -23.59
N LEU A 3 -2.75 -16.53 -24.30
CA LEU A 3 -1.53 -17.02 -23.64
C LEU A 3 -1.08 -15.94 -22.65
N ASN A 4 -0.84 -16.31 -21.39
CA ASN A 4 -0.23 -15.40 -20.42
C ASN A 4 1.18 -15.07 -20.91
N LYS A 5 1.32 -13.93 -21.60
CA LYS A 5 2.61 -13.38 -21.99
C LYS A 5 3.28 -12.79 -20.75
N HIS A 6 4.60 -12.95 -20.64
CA HIS A 6 5.40 -12.39 -19.55
C HIS A 6 5.57 -10.88 -19.71
N VAL A 7 5.67 -10.42 -20.96
CA VAL A 7 5.82 -9.02 -21.34
C VAL A 7 4.70 -8.63 -22.28
N GLU A 8 4.04 -7.52 -21.97
CA GLU A 8 2.96 -6.98 -22.79
C GLU A 8 3.48 -6.05 -23.86
N TYR A 9 4.38 -5.13 -23.50
CA TYR A 9 4.92 -4.11 -24.38
C TYR A 9 6.41 -3.92 -24.19
N ILE A 10 7.09 -3.52 -25.27
CA ILE A 10 8.44 -2.97 -25.27
C ILE A 10 8.37 -1.57 -25.85
N LEU A 11 8.98 -0.63 -25.16
CA LEU A 11 8.97 0.78 -25.49
C LEU A 11 10.40 1.26 -25.75
N LEU A 12 10.54 2.17 -26.70
CA LEU A 12 11.79 2.87 -26.96
C LEU A 12 11.53 4.38 -27.03
N ALA A 13 12.21 5.13 -26.18
CA ALA A 13 12.23 6.59 -26.19
C ALA A 13 13.61 7.12 -26.58
N GLU A 14 13.64 8.23 -27.30
CA GLU A 14 14.87 8.95 -27.66
C GLU A 14 14.72 10.43 -27.29
N PHE A 15 15.82 11.04 -26.85
CA PHE A 15 15.87 12.48 -26.60
C PHE A 15 16.28 13.22 -27.87
N ASP A 16 15.43 14.14 -28.32
CA ASP A 16 15.69 15.08 -29.40
C ASP A 16 15.97 16.47 -28.81
N ILE A 17 16.96 17.18 -29.36
CA ILE A 17 17.35 18.51 -28.88
C ILE A 17 16.24 19.54 -29.18
N ASP A 18 15.51 19.37 -30.28
CA ASP A 18 14.49 20.32 -30.72
C ASP A 18 13.10 20.00 -30.15
N LYS A 19 12.82 18.70 -29.89
CA LYS A 19 11.48 18.23 -29.48
C LYS A 19 11.41 17.69 -28.05
N GLY A 20 12.54 17.56 -27.36
CA GLY A 20 12.59 16.94 -26.03
C GLY A 20 12.50 15.41 -26.06
N ALA A 21 12.01 14.81 -24.98
CA ALA A 21 11.78 13.38 -24.90
C ALA A 21 10.64 12.98 -25.87
N SER A 22 10.87 11.94 -26.67
CA SER A 22 9.84 11.43 -27.58
C SER A 22 9.85 9.91 -27.62
N LEU A 23 8.65 9.32 -27.66
CA LEU A 23 8.49 7.88 -27.84
C LEU A 23 8.64 7.55 -29.31
N LYS A 24 9.59 6.68 -29.66
CA LYS A 24 9.93 6.38 -31.06
C LYS A 24 9.30 5.09 -31.56
N HIS A 25 9.33 4.05 -30.73
CA HIS A 25 8.80 2.73 -31.10
C HIS A 25 8.03 2.11 -29.93
N GLN A 26 6.92 1.46 -30.27
CA GLN A 26 6.12 0.63 -29.39
C GLN A 26 5.93 -0.73 -30.06
N HIS A 27 6.15 -1.82 -29.33
CA HIS A 27 5.94 -3.18 -29.84
C HIS A 27 5.25 -4.05 -28.78
N PRO A 28 4.27 -4.91 -29.14
CA PRO A 28 3.76 -5.19 -30.48
C PRO A 28 2.64 -4.24 -30.94
N THR A 29 1.99 -3.55 -30.01
CA THR A 29 0.91 -2.59 -30.26
C THR A 29 1.11 -1.37 -29.38
N GLU A 30 0.41 -0.28 -29.70
CA GLU A 30 0.37 0.91 -28.84
C GLU A 30 -0.21 0.57 -27.47
N THR A 31 0.35 1.19 -26.43
CA THR A 31 -0.05 0.96 -25.03
C THR A 31 -1.40 1.58 -24.67
N GLY A 32 -1.86 2.58 -25.44
CA GLY A 32 -3.05 3.38 -25.14
C GLY A 32 -2.84 4.47 -24.09
N THR A 33 -1.63 4.64 -23.58
CA THR A 33 -1.21 5.76 -22.71
C THR A 33 -0.60 6.86 -23.58
N ASP A 34 -0.67 8.11 -23.13
CA ASP A 34 -0.06 9.25 -23.83
C ASP A 34 1.46 9.02 -24.03
N GLU A 35 1.89 9.11 -25.28
CA GLU A 35 3.27 8.92 -25.71
C GLU A 35 4.23 9.92 -25.06
N HIS A 36 3.76 11.15 -24.82
CA HIS A 36 4.55 12.20 -24.19
C HIS A 36 4.87 11.83 -22.74
N ILE A 37 3.85 11.48 -21.96
CA ILE A 37 3.98 11.07 -20.56
C ILE A 37 4.92 9.85 -20.45
N LEU A 38 4.75 8.86 -21.33
CA LEU A 38 5.64 7.69 -21.36
C LEU A 38 7.10 8.07 -21.63
N SER A 39 7.34 8.95 -22.60
CA SER A 39 8.68 9.35 -22.98
C SER A 39 9.41 10.11 -21.86
N GLU A 40 8.69 10.97 -21.12
CA GLU A 40 9.25 11.70 -19.98
C GLU A 40 9.56 10.77 -18.80
N LEU A 41 8.70 9.78 -18.52
CA LEU A 41 8.97 8.78 -17.47
C LEU A 41 10.15 7.87 -17.82
N MET A 42 10.36 7.58 -19.10
CA MET A 42 11.49 6.78 -19.58
C MET A 42 12.82 7.56 -19.58
N LEU A 43 12.77 8.88 -19.73
CA LEU A 43 13.94 9.77 -19.79
C LEU A 43 13.89 10.79 -18.63
N PRO A 44 14.19 10.33 -17.40
CA PRO A 44 14.08 11.17 -16.20
C PRO A 44 15.05 12.36 -16.22
N ASP A 45 14.70 13.40 -15.45
CA ASP A 45 15.51 14.60 -15.27
C ASP A 45 16.94 14.22 -14.84
N GLY A 46 17.93 14.68 -15.63
CA GLY A 46 19.35 14.41 -15.37
C GLY A 46 19.85 13.06 -15.91
N ALA A 47 19.08 12.33 -16.71
CA ALA A 47 19.53 11.10 -17.37
C ALA A 47 20.79 11.34 -18.24
N HIS A 48 20.90 12.49 -18.89
CA HIS A 48 22.05 12.88 -19.73
C HIS A 48 23.36 13.08 -18.94
N LEU A 49 23.31 13.18 -17.62
CA LEU A 49 24.48 13.33 -16.76
C LEU A 49 25.16 11.99 -16.45
N ARG A 50 24.59 10.88 -16.92
CA ARG A 50 24.99 9.51 -16.58
C ARG A 50 25.23 8.68 -17.83
N ALA A 51 26.16 7.74 -17.72
CA ALA A 51 26.42 6.75 -18.77
C ALA A 51 25.32 5.68 -18.82
N GLU A 52 24.77 5.30 -17.66
CA GLU A 52 23.72 4.30 -17.50
C GLU A 52 22.86 4.67 -16.28
N ASP A 53 21.54 4.50 -16.39
CA ASP A 53 20.59 4.56 -15.28
C ASP A 53 19.48 3.53 -15.51
N TRP A 54 18.87 3.03 -14.43
CA TRP A 54 17.78 2.07 -14.46
C TRP A 54 16.65 2.56 -13.57
N THR A 55 15.46 2.77 -14.12
CA THR A 55 14.30 3.20 -13.34
C THR A 55 13.12 2.27 -13.48
N ILE A 56 12.15 2.43 -12.58
CA ILE A 56 10.88 1.71 -12.58
C ILE A 56 9.79 2.77 -12.50
N PHE A 57 8.78 2.64 -13.35
CA PHE A 57 7.56 3.44 -13.26
C PHE A 57 6.35 2.52 -13.45
N CYS A 58 5.24 2.90 -12.84
CA CYS A 58 4.00 2.13 -12.88
C CYS A 58 3.03 2.77 -13.87
N LEU A 59 2.43 1.96 -14.74
CA LEU A 59 1.38 2.39 -15.66
C LEU A 59 0.00 2.16 -15.04
N ASN A 60 -0.99 2.95 -15.46
CA ASN A 60 -2.39 2.81 -15.06
C ASN A 60 -2.64 2.87 -13.54
N GLN A 61 -1.84 3.64 -12.80
CA GLN A 61 -2.19 3.94 -11.41
C GLN A 61 -3.47 4.76 -11.40
N LEU A 62 -4.42 4.35 -10.56
CA LEU A 62 -5.78 4.91 -10.49
C LEU A 62 -5.73 6.38 -10.05
N THR A 63 -5.49 7.29 -10.98
CA THR A 63 -6.01 8.64 -10.88
C THR A 63 -7.53 8.55 -11.11
N PRO A 64 -8.37 9.02 -10.16
CA PRO A 64 -9.81 9.08 -10.40
C PRO A 64 -10.06 10.08 -11.55
N ASP A 65 -10.71 9.58 -12.62
CA ASP A 65 -11.08 10.22 -13.89
C ASP A 65 -9.96 10.57 -14.89
N PRO A 66 -9.95 9.95 -16.10
CA PRO A 66 -9.07 10.31 -17.22
C PRO A 66 -9.68 11.38 -18.15
N ASP A 67 -10.73 12.08 -17.75
CA ASP A 67 -11.36 13.08 -18.62
C ASP A 67 -10.86 14.49 -18.26
N GLN A 68 -10.08 15.04 -19.20
CA GLN A 68 -9.56 16.42 -19.32
C GLN A 68 -8.13 16.63 -18.82
N GLN A 69 -7.20 16.75 -19.79
CA GLN A 69 -5.95 17.49 -19.60
C GLN A 69 -5.79 18.52 -20.73
N GLN A 70 -5.61 19.77 -20.32
CA GLN A 70 -5.15 20.87 -21.15
C GLN A 70 -3.62 20.85 -21.20
N ILE A 71 -3.08 21.02 -22.39
CA ILE A 71 -1.65 21.18 -22.65
C ILE A 71 -1.24 22.57 -22.12
N VAL A 72 -0.26 22.62 -21.22
CA VAL A 72 0.43 23.85 -20.81
C VAL A 72 1.83 23.79 -21.40
N ASP A 73 2.12 24.72 -22.32
CA ASP A 73 3.47 24.91 -22.87
C ASP A 73 4.39 25.50 -21.79
N GLU A 74 5.46 24.80 -21.43
CA GLU A 74 6.56 25.37 -20.64
C GLU A 74 7.86 25.45 -21.47
N GLU A 75 8.53 26.61 -21.40
CA GLU A 75 9.79 26.89 -22.08
C GLU A 75 10.95 26.07 -21.49
N HIS A 76 11.54 25.20 -22.30
CA HIS A 76 12.72 24.43 -21.94
C HIS A 76 13.98 25.28 -21.80
N LYS A 77 14.70 25.14 -20.68
CA LYS A 77 16.10 25.54 -20.57
C LYS A 77 16.97 24.59 -21.39
N SER A 78 17.75 25.17 -22.30
CA SER A 78 18.65 24.50 -23.24
C SER A 78 19.63 23.51 -22.57
N PRO A 79 19.66 22.23 -22.96
CA PRO A 79 20.71 21.28 -22.58
C PRO A 79 22.00 21.50 -23.39
N LEU A 80 23.12 21.06 -22.82
CA LEU A 80 24.44 21.07 -23.45
C LEU A 80 24.52 20.13 -24.66
N LEU A 81 25.13 20.63 -25.74
CA LEU A 81 25.31 19.98 -27.04
C LEU A 81 25.90 18.56 -26.94
N GLY A 82 25.22 17.56 -27.55
CA GLY A 82 25.88 16.40 -28.17
C GLY A 82 25.64 14.99 -27.60
N ALA A 83 24.88 14.82 -26.51
CA ALA A 83 24.61 13.48 -25.95
C ALA A 83 23.40 12.80 -26.60
N ARG A 84 23.60 11.62 -27.23
CA ARG A 84 22.51 10.77 -27.77
C ARG A 84 21.91 9.94 -26.63
N VAL A 85 20.87 10.43 -25.96
CA VAL A 85 20.19 9.71 -24.88
C VAL A 85 19.05 8.86 -25.43
N LYS A 86 19.04 7.57 -25.08
CA LYS A 86 18.01 6.60 -25.48
C LYS A 86 17.59 5.77 -24.27
N ALA A 87 16.32 5.40 -24.21
CA ALA A 87 15.77 4.54 -23.16
C ALA A 87 14.93 3.42 -23.77
N MET A 88 15.03 2.22 -23.20
CA MET A 88 14.27 1.03 -23.59
C MET A 88 13.61 0.45 -22.35
N ALA A 89 12.32 0.19 -22.42
CA ALA A 89 11.55 -0.31 -21.28
C ALA A 89 10.78 -1.58 -21.63
N ILE A 90 10.64 -2.45 -20.64
CA ILE A 90 9.80 -3.65 -20.67
C ILE A 90 8.60 -3.41 -19.77
N CYS A 91 7.40 -3.54 -20.33
CA CYS A 91 6.14 -3.48 -19.59
C CYS A 91 5.69 -4.90 -19.24
N THR A 92 5.68 -5.21 -17.94
CA THR A 92 5.33 -6.54 -17.41
C THR A 92 4.45 -6.41 -16.16
N ARG A 93 3.67 -7.47 -15.88
CA ARG A 93 2.94 -7.62 -14.62
C ARG A 93 3.77 -8.32 -13.52
N HIS A 94 4.98 -8.77 -13.84
CA HIS A 94 5.86 -9.42 -12.88
C HIS A 94 6.42 -8.43 -11.87
N GLN A 95 6.53 -8.86 -10.61
CA GLN A 95 7.08 -8.04 -9.53
C GLN A 95 8.61 -8.08 -9.48
N TYR A 96 9.22 -9.13 -10.01
CA TYR A 96 10.67 -9.37 -10.01
C TYR A 96 11.37 -8.70 -11.21
N LEU A 97 11.28 -7.38 -11.30
CA LEU A 97 11.71 -6.61 -12.48
C LEU A 97 13.22 -6.71 -12.80
N HIS A 98 14.06 -6.98 -11.79
CA HIS A 98 15.51 -7.04 -11.93
C HIS A 98 15.99 -8.14 -12.88
N ILE A 99 15.19 -9.20 -13.09
CA ILE A 99 15.58 -10.33 -13.95
C ILE A 99 15.77 -9.91 -15.41
N TYR A 100 15.15 -8.80 -15.82
CA TYR A 100 15.16 -8.32 -17.20
C TYR A 100 16.33 -7.38 -17.50
N LYS A 101 17.06 -6.90 -16.49
CA LYS A 101 18.18 -5.97 -16.69
C LYS A 101 19.24 -6.50 -17.67
N PRO A 102 19.73 -7.75 -17.56
CA PRO A 102 20.78 -8.24 -18.46
C PRO A 102 20.35 -8.30 -19.93
N VAL A 103 19.10 -8.72 -20.19
CA VAL A 103 18.59 -8.82 -21.56
C VAL A 103 18.29 -7.43 -22.15
N LEU A 104 17.85 -6.47 -21.32
CA LEU A 104 17.64 -5.08 -21.73
C LEU A 104 18.95 -4.39 -22.11
N LEU A 105 20.01 -4.57 -21.30
CA LEU A 105 21.32 -4.01 -21.62
C LEU A 105 21.86 -4.54 -22.94
N LEU A 106 21.78 -5.86 -23.15
CA LEU A 106 22.22 -6.51 -24.38
C LEU A 106 21.44 -6.05 -25.61
N ALA A 107 20.11 -5.88 -25.48
CA ALA A 107 19.28 -5.35 -26.56
C ALA A 107 19.57 -3.87 -26.85
N MET A 108 19.81 -3.08 -25.80
CA MET A 108 20.17 -1.66 -25.93
C MET A 108 21.52 -1.48 -26.64
N GLU A 109 22.55 -2.23 -26.25
CA GLU A 109 23.87 -2.20 -26.92
C GLU A 109 23.74 -2.48 -28.43
N LYS A 110 22.99 -3.54 -28.79
CA LYS A 110 22.73 -3.86 -30.21
C LYS A 110 21.94 -2.77 -30.93
N TYR A 111 20.99 -2.12 -30.26
CA TYR A 111 20.23 -1.02 -30.85
C TYR A 111 21.10 0.24 -31.05
N PHE A 112 22.13 0.45 -30.23
CA PHE A 112 23.13 1.49 -30.46
C PHE A 112 24.01 1.20 -31.67
N GLU A 113 24.36 -0.07 -31.91
CA GLU A 113 25.11 -0.51 -33.09
C GLU A 113 24.25 -0.42 -34.37
N ASN A 114 23.03 -0.97 -34.35
CA ASN A 114 22.14 -1.07 -35.50
C ASN A 114 20.69 -0.68 -35.12
N PRO A 115 20.29 0.60 -35.24
CA PRO A 115 18.98 1.05 -34.78
C PRO A 115 17.86 0.53 -35.70
N THR A 116 17.31 -0.64 -35.36
CA THR A 116 16.25 -1.34 -36.11
C THR A 116 15.12 -1.76 -35.18
N ILE A 117 13.89 -1.81 -35.71
CA ILE A 117 12.70 -2.25 -34.97
C ILE A 117 12.77 -3.76 -34.66
N GLU A 118 13.43 -4.53 -35.53
CA GLU A 118 13.63 -5.98 -35.40
C GLU A 118 14.26 -6.37 -34.04
N ILE A 119 15.09 -5.50 -33.47
CA ILE A 119 15.68 -5.71 -32.13
C ILE A 119 14.61 -5.73 -31.05
N LEU A 120 13.61 -4.86 -31.13
CA LEU A 120 12.50 -4.83 -30.18
C LEU A 120 11.63 -6.07 -30.32
N GLU A 121 11.41 -6.55 -31.55
CA GLU A 121 10.64 -7.78 -31.82
C GLU A 121 11.37 -9.01 -31.29
N SER A 122 12.67 -9.13 -31.60
CA SER A 122 13.56 -10.18 -31.08
C SER A 122 13.58 -10.19 -29.55
N LEU A 123 13.64 -9.02 -28.91
CA LEU A 123 13.58 -8.89 -27.46
C LEU A 123 12.21 -9.34 -26.91
N TYR A 124 11.12 -8.94 -27.56
CA TYR A 124 9.76 -9.32 -27.18
C TYR A 124 9.56 -10.83 -27.22
N GLU A 125 10.00 -11.46 -28.29
CA GLU A 125 9.90 -12.90 -28.49
C GLU A 125 10.79 -13.65 -27.50
N ALA A 126 12.05 -13.22 -27.35
CA ALA A 126 12.99 -13.85 -26.44
C ALA A 126 12.48 -13.86 -24.99
N VAL A 127 11.97 -12.74 -24.49
CA VAL A 127 11.46 -12.67 -23.12
C VAL A 127 10.18 -13.50 -22.95
N ASN A 128 9.27 -13.46 -23.92
CA ASN A 128 8.04 -14.26 -23.87
C ASN A 128 8.26 -15.76 -24.11
N SER A 129 9.39 -16.16 -24.69
CA SER A 129 9.79 -17.57 -24.86
C SER A 129 10.25 -18.23 -23.56
N MET A 130 10.44 -17.46 -22.48
CA MET A 130 10.90 -17.97 -21.19
C MET A 130 9.95 -19.03 -20.63
N ASP A 131 10.48 -20.23 -20.35
CA ASP A 131 9.69 -21.31 -19.78
C ASP A 131 9.57 -21.16 -18.26
N LEU A 132 8.32 -20.96 -17.80
CA LEU A 132 7.92 -20.94 -16.40
C LEU A 132 6.97 -22.09 -16.02
N SER A 133 6.76 -23.07 -16.90
CA SER A 133 5.79 -24.16 -16.70
C SER A 133 6.09 -25.01 -15.46
N ARG A 134 7.37 -25.14 -15.11
CA ARG A 134 7.86 -25.92 -13.97
C ARG A 134 8.02 -25.12 -12.68
N MET A 135 7.63 -23.85 -12.69
CA MET A 135 7.76 -22.99 -11.52
C MET A 135 6.75 -23.42 -10.43
N PRO A 136 7.21 -23.80 -9.22
CA PRO A 136 6.30 -24.22 -8.16
C PRO A 136 5.43 -23.05 -7.72
N LYS A 137 4.14 -23.34 -7.48
CA LYS A 137 3.17 -22.35 -6.98
C LYS A 137 3.00 -22.54 -5.49
N PHE A 138 3.76 -21.79 -4.70
CA PHE A 138 3.65 -21.82 -3.25
C PHE A 138 2.39 -21.12 -2.74
N THR A 139 1.72 -21.78 -1.81
CA THR A 139 0.71 -21.18 -0.94
C THR A 139 1.31 -20.05 -0.09
N TRP A 140 0.44 -19.25 0.54
CA TRP A 140 0.90 -18.19 1.43
C TRP A 140 1.78 -18.72 2.57
N HIS A 141 1.38 -19.83 3.21
CA HIS A 141 2.11 -20.42 4.33
C HIS A 141 3.47 -20.98 3.92
N GLU A 142 3.55 -21.72 2.81
CA GLU A 142 4.81 -22.24 2.28
C GLU A 142 5.78 -21.11 1.95
N ARG A 143 5.28 -20.00 1.37
CA ARG A 143 6.08 -18.82 1.11
C ARG A 143 6.59 -18.17 2.38
N GLN A 144 5.78 -18.09 3.45
CA GLN A 144 6.25 -17.56 4.74
C GLN A 144 7.34 -18.46 5.35
N ILE A 145 7.20 -19.78 5.25
CA ILE A 145 8.22 -20.73 5.71
C ILE A 145 9.51 -20.53 4.92
N LEU A 146 9.44 -20.43 3.59
CA LEU A 146 10.59 -20.20 2.74
C LEU A 146 11.25 -18.85 3.05
N ARG A 147 10.48 -17.79 3.30
CA ARG A 147 11.02 -16.48 3.74
C ARG A 147 11.71 -16.54 5.09
N ALA A 148 11.17 -17.30 6.05
CA ALA A 148 11.70 -17.35 7.41
C ALA A 148 12.89 -18.31 7.56
N SER A 149 13.19 -19.11 6.54
CA SER A 149 14.22 -20.14 6.60
C SER A 149 15.48 -19.73 5.83
N ASP A 150 16.64 -19.87 6.44
CA ASP A 150 17.92 -19.77 5.71
C ASP A 150 18.29 -21.08 4.99
N ASN A 151 17.46 -22.12 5.12
CA ASN A 151 17.74 -23.42 4.52
C ASN A 151 17.42 -23.42 3.02
N ARG A 152 18.48 -23.53 2.22
CA ARG A 152 18.43 -23.49 0.75
C ARG A 152 17.68 -24.66 0.10
N THR A 153 17.44 -25.75 0.82
CA THR A 153 16.78 -26.96 0.28
C THR A 153 15.31 -27.08 0.71
N MET A 154 14.72 -26.02 1.26
CA MET A 154 13.31 -26.06 1.68
C MET A 154 12.39 -26.27 0.48
N PHE A 155 11.42 -27.17 0.63
CA PHE A 155 10.45 -27.56 -0.39
C PHE A 155 11.08 -28.08 -1.69
N GLU A 156 12.22 -28.75 -1.61
CA GLU A 156 12.89 -29.35 -2.76
C GLU A 156 11.97 -30.32 -3.52
N GLU A 157 11.11 -31.06 -2.83
CA GLU A 157 10.12 -31.98 -3.40
C GLU A 157 9.08 -31.31 -4.31
N MET A 158 8.89 -29.99 -4.19
CA MET A 158 7.95 -29.21 -4.99
C MET A 158 8.54 -28.83 -6.36
N PHE A 159 9.85 -28.92 -6.52
CA PHE A 159 10.54 -28.76 -7.79
C PHE A 159 10.61 -30.15 -8.43
N MET A 160 9.66 -30.44 -9.34
CA MET A 160 9.55 -31.75 -10.00
C MET A 160 10.92 -32.25 -10.47
N ASP A 161 11.25 -33.50 -10.12
CA ASP A 161 12.43 -34.19 -10.63
C ASP A 161 12.49 -34.04 -12.15
N SER A 162 13.63 -33.55 -12.66
CA SER A 162 13.98 -33.71 -14.06
C SER A 162 13.82 -35.18 -14.43
N PRO A 163 12.89 -35.57 -15.33
CA PRO A 163 13.02 -36.86 -15.98
C PRO A 163 14.26 -36.74 -16.85
N GLU A 164 15.32 -37.44 -16.45
CA GLU A 164 16.38 -37.97 -17.32
C GLU A 164 16.67 -37.11 -18.56
N GLU A 165 17.66 -36.20 -18.47
CA GLU A 165 18.52 -36.02 -19.64
C GLU A 165 19.12 -37.40 -19.91
N TYR A 166 18.51 -38.12 -20.86
CA TYR A 166 19.14 -39.27 -21.50
C TYR A 166 20.55 -38.80 -21.89
N ASP A 167 21.55 -39.48 -21.31
CA ASP A 167 22.94 -39.45 -21.78
C ASP A 167 22.91 -39.50 -23.32
N ASP A 168 23.25 -38.39 -23.96
CA ASP A 168 23.71 -38.44 -25.34
C ASP A 168 25.12 -39.09 -25.24
N PRO A 169 25.35 -40.29 -25.78
CA PRO A 169 26.61 -40.99 -25.59
C PRO A 169 27.62 -40.47 -26.62
N VAL A 170 28.01 -39.20 -26.49
CA VAL A 170 29.11 -38.65 -27.28
C VAL A 170 29.99 -37.78 -26.39
N ASP A 171 31.21 -38.28 -26.20
CA ASP A 171 32.41 -37.61 -25.68
C ASP A 171 32.73 -37.79 -24.17
N ASP A 172 33.21 -38.99 -23.83
CA ASP A 172 33.63 -39.42 -22.48
C ASP A 172 35.07 -38.98 -22.11
N GLU A 173 35.67 -38.01 -22.80
CA GLU A 173 37.08 -37.60 -22.55
C GLU A 173 37.27 -36.30 -21.74
N ALA A 174 36.22 -35.55 -21.40
CA ALA A 174 36.34 -34.27 -20.69
C ALA A 174 35.80 -34.25 -19.24
N ARG A 175 35.58 -35.41 -18.60
CA ARG A 175 35.20 -35.47 -17.17
C ARG A 175 36.39 -35.13 -16.27
N LYS A 176 36.63 -33.83 -16.05
CA LYS A 176 37.54 -33.33 -15.00
C LYS A 176 37.09 -33.85 -13.63
N LYS A 177 37.69 -34.94 -13.18
CA LYS A 177 37.67 -35.39 -11.78
C LYS A 177 38.43 -34.34 -10.96
N PHE A 178 37.71 -33.46 -10.28
CA PHE A 178 38.32 -32.66 -9.22
C PHE A 178 38.44 -33.55 -7.98
N ILE A 179 39.65 -33.99 -7.68
CA ILE A 179 40.00 -34.65 -6.42
C ILE A 179 40.40 -33.53 -5.47
N ASP A 180 39.67 -33.36 -4.38
CA ASP A 180 40.10 -32.52 -3.25
C ASP A 180 41.27 -33.23 -2.54
N LEU A 181 42.48 -32.67 -2.65
CA LEU A 181 43.71 -33.24 -2.06
C LEU A 181 43.72 -33.23 -0.53
N SER A 182 42.71 -32.66 0.13
CA SER A 182 42.65 -32.60 1.60
C SER A 182 41.93 -33.77 2.28
N SER A 183 41.02 -34.47 1.59
CA SER A 183 40.05 -35.34 2.28
C SER A 183 39.72 -36.69 1.63
N GLY A 184 40.26 -37.01 0.45
CA GLY A 184 40.25 -38.37 -0.10
C GLY A 184 38.86 -39.03 -0.24
N HIS A 185 37.78 -38.25 -0.35
CA HIS A 185 36.43 -38.77 -0.55
C HIS A 185 35.84 -38.28 -1.86
N THR A 186 35.49 -39.22 -2.74
CA THR A 186 34.76 -39.00 -3.98
C THR A 186 33.27 -38.76 -3.68
N LYS A 187 32.89 -37.52 -3.38
CA LYS A 187 31.47 -37.15 -3.36
C LYS A 187 30.95 -36.98 -4.79
N ARG A 188 29.93 -37.77 -5.14
CA ARG A 188 29.09 -37.54 -6.34
C ARG A 188 28.42 -36.17 -6.20
N SER A 189 28.82 -35.21 -7.02
CA SER A 189 28.12 -33.93 -7.14
C SER A 189 26.82 -34.16 -7.91
N ARG A 190 25.74 -34.50 -7.21
CA ARG A 190 24.37 -34.52 -7.75
C ARG A 190 23.52 -33.63 -6.84
N MET A 191 23.02 -32.52 -7.40
CA MET A 191 21.89 -31.68 -6.94
C MET A 191 21.92 -30.99 -5.56
N LEU A 192 22.88 -31.28 -4.67
CA LEU A 192 22.96 -30.75 -3.29
C LEU A 192 23.38 -29.26 -3.13
N GLY A 193 23.07 -28.37 -4.07
CA GLY A 193 23.59 -26.99 -4.04
C GLY A 193 22.70 -25.87 -4.59
N LYS A 194 21.53 -26.17 -5.17
CA LYS A 194 20.66 -25.13 -5.74
C LYS A 194 19.73 -24.55 -4.68
N ASP A 195 19.74 -23.22 -4.59
CA ASP A 195 18.92 -22.45 -3.67
C ASP A 195 17.45 -22.41 -4.11
N ARG A 196 16.56 -23.05 -3.34
CA ARG A 196 15.12 -23.14 -3.61
C ARG A 196 14.33 -21.87 -3.28
N HIS A 197 14.99 -20.83 -2.77
CA HIS A 197 14.39 -19.50 -2.73
C HIS A 197 14.19 -18.90 -4.13
N PHE A 198 14.90 -19.44 -5.13
CA PHE A 198 14.86 -18.99 -6.51
C PHE A 198 14.46 -20.13 -7.45
N PHE A 199 13.70 -19.79 -8.48
CA PHE A 199 13.48 -20.64 -9.63
C PHE A 199 14.47 -20.27 -10.73
N GLU A 200 15.29 -21.24 -11.13
CA GLU A 200 16.27 -21.06 -12.21
C GLU A 200 15.61 -21.31 -13.56
N THR A 201 15.68 -20.34 -14.45
CA THR A 201 15.26 -20.45 -15.85
C THR A 201 16.28 -19.76 -16.76
N LYS A 202 16.03 -19.71 -18.07
CA LYS A 202 16.92 -19.08 -19.05
C LYS A 202 16.12 -18.32 -20.10
N ILE A 203 16.63 -17.17 -20.52
CA ILE A 203 16.20 -16.49 -21.74
C ILE A 203 17.23 -16.77 -22.81
N GLU A 204 16.77 -17.14 -24.01
CA GLU A 204 17.63 -17.25 -25.18
C GLU A 204 17.41 -16.01 -26.05
N TYR A 205 18.42 -15.16 -26.18
CA TYR A 205 18.38 -13.95 -26.99
C TYR A 205 19.50 -14.01 -28.01
N GLU A 206 19.14 -14.14 -29.29
CA GLU A 206 20.08 -14.25 -30.43
C GLU A 206 21.21 -15.27 -30.21
N GLY A 207 20.86 -16.47 -29.71
CA GLY A 207 21.80 -17.56 -29.44
C GLY A 207 22.57 -17.45 -28.11
N ILE A 208 22.42 -16.34 -27.36
CA ILE A 208 22.98 -16.18 -26.02
C ILE A 208 21.95 -16.67 -24.99
N LYS A 209 22.33 -17.67 -24.20
CA LYS A 209 21.49 -18.22 -23.11
C LYS A 209 21.81 -17.48 -21.80
N LEU A 210 20.95 -16.55 -21.43
CA LEU A 210 21.04 -15.76 -20.20
C LEU A 210 20.38 -16.52 -19.04
N PRO A 211 21.12 -16.93 -17.99
CA PRO A 211 20.53 -17.57 -16.82
C PRO A 211 19.78 -16.55 -15.97
N ILE A 212 18.56 -16.89 -15.57
CA ILE A 212 17.68 -16.07 -14.74
C ILE A 212 17.34 -16.80 -13.45
N LYS A 213 17.30 -16.05 -12.36
CA LYS A 213 16.86 -16.51 -11.04
C LYS A 213 15.65 -15.70 -10.62
N ILE A 214 14.48 -16.34 -10.61
CA ILE A 214 13.23 -15.72 -10.22
C ILE A 214 13.00 -15.95 -8.72
N PRO A 215 12.88 -14.91 -7.89
CA PRO A 215 12.59 -15.08 -6.47
C PRO A 215 11.16 -15.63 -6.26
N LEU A 216 11.05 -16.69 -5.45
CA LEU A 216 9.77 -17.35 -5.13
C LEU A 216 9.14 -16.82 -3.84
N THR A 217 9.84 -15.92 -3.16
CA THR A 217 9.47 -15.37 -1.85
C THR A 217 8.76 -14.02 -1.92
N VAL A 218 8.53 -13.47 -3.11
CA VAL A 218 7.97 -12.11 -3.30
C VAL A 218 6.50 -12.05 -2.85
N ASN A 219 6.16 -11.01 -2.10
CA ASN A 219 4.79 -10.73 -1.66
C ASN A 219 4.10 -9.67 -2.55
N PRO A 220 2.76 -9.59 -2.55
CA PRO A 220 2.02 -8.71 -3.46
C PRO A 220 2.42 -7.23 -3.46
N GLU A 221 2.83 -6.67 -2.32
CA GLU A 221 3.24 -5.26 -2.18
C GLU A 221 4.76 -5.05 -2.29
N GLU A 222 5.53 -6.10 -2.61
CA GLU A 222 6.96 -6.00 -2.85
C GLU A 222 7.21 -6.01 -4.37
N VAL A 223 7.71 -4.90 -4.90
CA VAL A 223 8.03 -4.75 -6.32
C VAL A 223 9.48 -4.34 -6.47
N GLY A 224 10.22 -5.01 -7.35
CA GLY A 224 11.63 -4.74 -7.63
C GLY A 224 12.57 -5.14 -6.48
N ASP A 225 13.81 -4.67 -6.60
CA ASP A 225 14.87 -4.91 -5.62
C ASP A 225 15.13 -3.63 -4.81
N PHE A 226 14.65 -3.62 -3.59
CA PHE A 226 14.85 -2.53 -2.65
C PHE A 226 15.46 -3.03 -1.34
N SER A 227 16.07 -2.13 -0.58
CA SER A 227 16.60 -2.43 0.75
C SER A 227 15.97 -1.52 1.80
N VAL A 228 15.25 -2.16 2.73
CA VAL A 228 14.71 -1.54 3.94
C VAL A 228 15.86 -1.13 4.86
N ILE A 229 16.94 -1.92 4.95
CA ILE A 229 18.13 -1.53 5.72
C ILE A 229 18.75 -0.23 5.18
N LYS A 230 18.88 -0.09 3.85
CA LYS A 230 19.37 1.14 3.23
C LYS A 230 18.47 2.34 3.56
N LEU A 231 17.15 2.16 3.48
CA LEU A 231 16.18 3.18 3.87
C LEU A 231 16.37 3.61 5.33
N ILE A 232 16.45 2.64 6.25
CA ILE A 232 16.61 2.90 7.68
C ILE A 232 17.92 3.64 7.96
N ASN A 233 19.04 3.17 7.41
CA ASN A 233 20.35 3.80 7.60
C ASN A 233 20.40 5.22 7.04
N THR A 234 19.65 5.51 5.97
CA THR A 234 19.63 6.85 5.35
C THR A 234 18.89 7.87 6.23
N PHE A 235 17.77 7.47 6.83
CA PHE A 235 16.91 8.38 7.61
C PHE A 235 17.06 8.24 9.13
N THR A 236 18.01 7.44 9.60
CA THR A 236 18.39 7.39 11.02
C THR A 236 19.50 8.41 11.26
N PRO A 237 19.30 9.41 12.13
CA PRO A 237 20.33 10.42 12.37
C PRO A 237 21.53 9.86 13.14
N ASN A 238 22.72 10.31 12.76
CA ASN A 238 23.99 9.86 13.33
C ASN A 238 24.32 10.45 14.73
N THR A 239 23.47 11.31 15.31
CA THR A 239 23.76 12.01 16.56
C THR A 239 22.91 11.52 17.72
N ASN A 240 23.56 11.10 18.82
CA ASN A 240 22.96 10.81 20.14
C ASN A 240 22.23 12.00 20.79
N HIS A 241 22.16 13.15 20.12
CA HIS A 241 21.28 14.25 20.46
C HIS A 241 20.26 14.34 19.34
N TYR A 242 19.08 13.79 19.59
CA TYR A 242 17.86 14.20 18.90
C TYR A 242 17.50 15.56 19.49
N PRO A 243 17.75 16.71 18.83
CA PRO A 243 16.95 17.87 19.17
C PRO A 243 15.52 17.45 18.81
N GLY A 244 14.55 17.69 19.70
CA GLY A 244 13.15 17.42 19.38
C GLY A 244 12.87 17.93 17.97
N SER A 245 12.16 17.11 17.18
CA SER A 245 11.80 17.40 15.80
C SER A 245 11.43 18.88 15.68
N LEU A 246 12.19 19.64 14.87
CA LEU A 246 11.84 21.02 14.51
C LEU A 246 10.53 21.09 13.71
N ASN A 247 9.93 19.93 13.40
CA ASN A 247 8.69 19.83 12.68
C ASN A 247 7.51 20.21 13.59
N PRO A 248 6.47 20.86 13.03
CA PRO A 248 5.22 21.10 13.75
C PRO A 248 4.66 19.79 14.30
N HIS A 249 4.34 19.74 15.59
CA HIS A 249 3.79 18.54 16.21
C HIS A 249 2.45 18.16 15.55
N HIS A 250 2.34 16.92 15.08
CA HIS A 250 1.13 16.42 14.42
C HIS A 250 0.62 15.14 15.10
N PRO A 251 -0.61 15.14 15.67
CA PRO A 251 -1.13 14.01 16.46
C PRO A 251 -1.18 12.66 15.75
N HIS A 252 -1.30 12.64 14.42
CA HIS A 252 -1.30 11.38 13.64
C HIS A 252 0.09 10.92 13.19
N LEU A 253 1.13 11.76 13.37
CA LEU A 253 2.50 11.43 12.95
C LEU A 253 3.43 11.20 14.15
N ASP A 254 3.15 11.88 15.27
CA ASP A 254 3.96 11.84 16.48
C ASP A 254 3.30 10.97 17.56
N THR A 255 3.68 9.70 17.68
CA THR A 255 3.14 8.78 18.70
C THR A 255 3.48 9.24 20.14
N PRO A 256 4.73 9.59 20.49
CA PRO A 256 5.11 10.02 21.84
C PRO A 256 5.31 11.55 21.96
N GLY A 257 5.08 12.32 20.89
CA GLY A 257 5.40 13.75 20.80
C GLY A 257 6.62 14.04 19.92
N SER A 258 7.31 15.16 20.15
CA SER A 258 8.40 15.67 19.28
C SER A 258 9.66 14.81 19.18
N TYR A 259 9.71 13.63 19.81
CA TYR A 259 10.87 12.73 19.83
C TYR A 259 10.67 11.44 19.01
N THR A 260 9.59 11.36 18.21
CA THR A 260 9.32 10.23 17.31
C THR A 260 10.50 9.99 16.37
N HIS A 261 10.96 8.74 16.27
CA HIS A 261 12.00 8.34 15.32
C HIS A 261 11.53 8.58 13.86
N PRO A 262 12.37 9.02 12.90
CA PRO A 262 11.92 9.41 11.56
C PRO A 262 11.30 8.26 10.78
N ILE A 263 11.84 7.06 10.98
CA ILE A 263 11.28 5.83 10.40
C ILE A 263 9.87 5.56 10.93
N MET A 264 9.60 5.86 12.21
CA MET A 264 8.27 5.74 12.79
C MET A 264 7.34 6.85 12.30
N LEU A 265 7.84 8.08 12.15
CA LEU A 265 7.11 9.17 11.53
C LEU A 265 6.71 8.82 10.09
N LEU A 266 7.65 8.27 9.30
CA LEU A 266 7.40 7.78 7.96
C LEU A 266 6.38 6.63 7.95
N LEU A 267 6.48 5.67 8.88
CA LEU A 267 5.52 4.58 9.01
C LEU A 267 4.11 5.12 9.32
N ASN A 268 3.99 6.04 10.27
CA ASN A 268 2.73 6.68 10.63
C ASN A 268 2.12 7.46 9.45
N ALA A 269 2.96 8.15 8.67
CA ALA A 269 2.55 8.83 7.45
C ALA A 269 2.02 7.88 6.37
N LEU A 270 2.70 6.74 6.20
CA LEU A 270 2.29 5.68 5.29
C LEU A 270 0.94 5.10 5.72
N LEU A 271 0.75 4.82 7.01
CA LEU A 271 -0.51 4.29 7.56
C LEU A 271 -1.66 5.29 7.47
N THR A 272 -1.39 6.59 7.61
CA THR A 272 -2.40 7.67 7.58
C THR A 272 -2.63 8.24 6.18
N GLN A 273 -2.13 7.56 5.14
CA GLN A 273 -2.29 7.93 3.73
C GLN A 273 -1.90 9.38 3.41
N LYS A 274 -0.76 9.84 3.95
CA LYS A 274 -0.20 11.16 3.64
C LYS A 274 0.45 11.22 2.26
N ARG A 275 0.60 12.44 1.73
CA ARG A 275 1.35 12.74 0.51
C ARG A 275 2.85 12.77 0.83
N ILE A 276 3.58 11.74 0.43
CA ILE A 276 5.00 11.53 0.77
C ILE A 276 5.83 11.66 -0.50
N ILE A 277 6.88 12.48 -0.44
CA ILE A 277 7.84 12.66 -1.54
C ILE A 277 9.24 12.27 -1.08
N PHE A 278 9.91 11.44 -1.89
CA PHE A 278 11.34 11.14 -1.77
C PHE A 278 12.11 11.99 -2.77
N LEU A 279 12.88 12.96 -2.25
CA LEU A 279 13.71 13.86 -3.05
C LEU A 279 15.14 13.33 -3.13
N GLY A 280 15.61 13.00 -4.34
CA GLY A 280 16.97 12.55 -4.62
C GLY A 280 17.70 13.44 -5.62
N HIS A 281 17.86 14.72 -5.33
CA HIS A 281 18.58 15.63 -6.22
C HIS A 281 20.04 15.16 -6.44
N GLY A 282 20.43 14.98 -7.70
CA GLY A 282 21.75 14.48 -8.05
C GLY A 282 21.94 12.97 -7.85
N HIS A 283 20.92 12.22 -7.43
CA HIS A 283 20.93 10.74 -7.39
C HIS A 283 20.35 10.14 -8.68
N PRO A 284 20.70 8.88 -9.03
CA PRO A 284 20.05 8.16 -10.12
C PRO A 284 18.56 7.97 -9.82
N SER A 285 17.72 8.06 -10.85
CA SER A 285 16.28 7.90 -10.72
C SER A 285 15.89 6.53 -10.15
N GLY A 286 16.65 5.48 -10.52
CA GLY A 286 16.51 4.14 -9.97
C GLY A 286 16.74 4.03 -8.47
N GLU A 287 17.68 4.79 -7.95
CA GLU A 287 17.95 4.81 -6.52
C GLU A 287 16.76 5.40 -5.78
N VAL A 288 16.20 6.51 -6.27
CA VAL A 288 15.01 7.15 -5.70
C VAL A 288 13.81 6.21 -5.74
N ALA A 289 13.59 5.54 -6.86
CA ALA A 289 12.52 4.53 -7.00
C ALA A 289 12.63 3.41 -5.97
N ASN A 290 13.84 2.94 -5.67
CA ASN A 290 14.05 1.91 -4.66
C ASN A 290 13.68 2.38 -3.23
N TYR A 291 13.87 3.67 -2.89
CA TYR A 291 13.41 4.21 -1.61
C TYR A 291 11.89 4.26 -1.51
N VAL A 292 11.20 4.65 -2.60
CA VAL A 292 9.72 4.64 -2.68
C VAL A 292 9.18 3.22 -2.48
N LEU A 293 9.75 2.24 -3.19
CA LEU A 293 9.35 0.83 -3.10
C LEU A 293 9.66 0.23 -1.71
N ALA A 294 10.80 0.59 -1.11
CA ALA A 294 11.11 0.23 0.27
C ALA A 294 10.10 0.79 1.27
N ALA A 295 9.65 2.03 1.08
CA ALA A 295 8.63 2.65 1.93
C ALA A 295 7.27 1.93 1.79
N CYS A 296 6.89 1.53 0.57
CA CYS A 296 5.68 0.73 0.34
C CYS A 296 5.73 -0.63 1.05
N ALA A 297 6.89 -1.30 0.98
CA ALA A 297 7.11 -2.54 1.70
C ALA A 297 7.10 -2.32 3.22
N LEU A 298 7.64 -1.21 3.73
CA LEU A 298 7.61 -0.89 5.15
C LEU A 298 6.17 -0.71 5.67
N GLY A 299 5.37 0.11 4.97
CA GLY A 299 3.99 0.41 5.36
C GLY A 299 3.06 -0.80 5.28
N SER A 300 3.29 -1.71 4.33
CA SER A 300 2.48 -2.93 4.15
C SER A 300 2.80 -4.06 5.13
N GLY A 301 3.82 -3.91 6.00
CA GLY A 301 4.35 -5.02 6.79
C GLY A 301 5.06 -6.04 5.90
N CYS A 302 5.91 -5.54 5.00
CA CYS A 302 6.65 -6.29 3.98
C CYS A 302 5.74 -7.13 3.05
N GLY A 303 4.58 -6.56 2.70
CA GLY A 303 3.57 -7.14 1.81
C GLY A 303 2.75 -8.28 2.39
N THR A 304 2.82 -8.52 3.71
CA THR A 304 2.07 -9.61 4.35
C THR A 304 0.81 -9.15 5.09
N VAL A 305 0.77 -7.91 5.59
CA VAL A 305 -0.26 -7.46 6.54
C VAL A 305 -1.28 -6.54 5.87
N LEU A 306 -0.83 -5.40 5.34
CA LEU A 306 -1.67 -4.38 4.72
C LEU A 306 -1.45 -4.33 3.20
N ARG A 307 -2.41 -3.77 2.47
CA ARG A 307 -2.40 -3.69 1.00
C ARG A 307 -2.75 -2.29 0.49
N GLY A 308 -2.50 -2.04 -0.79
CA GLY A 308 -2.84 -0.78 -1.46
C GLY A 308 -1.80 0.33 -1.27
N PHE A 309 -0.54 -0.04 -0.98
CA PHE A 309 0.57 0.92 -0.97
C PHE A 309 1.12 1.07 -2.38
N THR A 310 1.29 -0.04 -3.09
CA THR A 310 1.73 -0.08 -4.50
C THR A 310 0.77 0.62 -5.46
N GLU A 311 -0.53 0.64 -5.15
CA GLU A 311 -1.57 1.29 -5.98
C GLU A 311 -1.46 2.82 -6.02
N ARG A 312 -0.83 3.42 -5.01
CA ARG A 312 -0.65 4.89 -4.87
C ARG A 312 0.82 5.32 -4.89
N ALA A 313 1.71 4.43 -5.32
CA ALA A 313 3.15 4.63 -5.27
C ALA A 313 3.69 4.94 -6.65
N PHE A 314 4.21 6.13 -6.86
CA PHE A 314 4.85 6.58 -8.09
C PHE A 314 6.36 6.48 -7.91
N PRO A 315 7.03 5.36 -8.28
CA PRO A 315 8.44 5.18 -7.92
C PRO A 315 9.33 6.28 -8.52
N TYR A 316 8.92 6.82 -9.66
CA TYR A 316 9.46 8.05 -10.22
C TYR A 316 8.35 8.90 -10.84
N THR A 317 8.45 10.21 -10.69
CA THR A 317 7.52 11.19 -11.27
C THR A 317 8.25 12.51 -11.56
N ASN A 318 7.70 13.30 -12.49
CA ASN A 318 8.25 14.57 -12.96
C ASN A 318 7.33 15.75 -12.62
N LEU A 319 7.77 16.97 -12.95
CA LEU A 319 6.99 18.19 -12.66
C LEU A 319 5.67 18.28 -13.44
N THR A 320 5.59 17.70 -14.64
CA THR A 320 4.38 17.75 -15.49
C THR A 320 3.21 16.98 -14.88
N SER A 321 3.49 15.96 -14.07
CA SER A 321 2.49 15.11 -13.40
C SER A 321 2.07 15.58 -12.00
N VAL A 322 2.52 16.77 -11.55
CA VAL A 322 2.17 17.31 -10.22
C VAL A 322 0.66 17.46 -10.06
N ASP A 323 -0.04 17.99 -11.05
CA ASP A 323 -1.48 18.20 -10.97
C ASP A 323 -2.25 16.87 -10.84
N ASP A 324 -1.76 15.81 -11.47
CA ASP A 324 -2.34 14.47 -11.35
C ASP A 324 -2.05 13.83 -9.99
N LEU A 325 -0.85 14.04 -9.44
CA LEU A 325 -0.50 13.61 -8.08
C LEU A 325 -1.42 14.27 -7.05
N LEU A 326 -1.75 15.55 -7.23
CA LEU A 326 -2.61 16.29 -6.31
C LEU A 326 -4.08 15.86 -6.35
N LYS A 327 -4.53 15.18 -7.41
CA LYS A 327 -5.86 14.53 -7.45
C LYS A 327 -5.93 13.33 -6.50
N CYS A 328 -4.79 12.70 -6.19
CA CYS A 328 -4.73 11.57 -5.27
C CYS A 328 -4.80 12.07 -3.81
N PRO A 329 -5.69 11.50 -2.96
CA PRO A 329 -5.82 11.92 -1.57
C PRO A 329 -4.56 11.65 -0.73
N GLY A 330 -3.75 10.68 -1.15
CA GLY A 330 -2.45 10.35 -0.60
C GLY A 330 -1.63 9.55 -1.62
N PHE A 331 -0.34 9.84 -1.72
CA PHE A 331 0.57 9.20 -2.67
C PHE A 331 1.97 9.04 -2.08
N ILE A 332 2.77 8.15 -2.65
CA ILE A 332 4.18 7.94 -2.31
C ILE A 332 4.98 8.13 -3.59
N ALA A 333 5.69 9.24 -3.75
CA ALA A 333 6.34 9.60 -5.01
C ALA A 333 7.85 9.79 -4.87
N GLY A 334 8.60 9.44 -5.93
CA GLY A 334 10.03 9.70 -6.05
C GLY A 334 10.32 10.80 -7.06
N VAL A 335 11.13 11.79 -6.69
CA VAL A 335 11.48 12.94 -7.53
C VAL A 335 12.97 13.24 -7.45
N THR A 336 13.52 13.75 -8.55
CA THR A 336 14.93 14.23 -8.61
C THR A 336 15.03 15.75 -8.67
N ASN A 337 13.93 16.45 -8.98
CA ASN A 337 13.91 17.88 -9.16
C ASN A 337 13.81 18.61 -7.79
N PRO A 338 14.71 19.56 -7.47
CA PRO A 338 14.72 20.24 -6.16
C PRO A 338 13.55 21.21 -5.98
N THR A 339 12.83 21.59 -7.03
CA THR A 339 11.65 22.48 -6.97
C THR A 339 10.59 21.96 -5.99
N TYR A 340 10.48 20.64 -5.80
CA TYR A 340 9.58 20.06 -4.80
C TYR A 340 9.89 20.51 -3.37
N GLU A 341 11.13 20.84 -3.02
CA GLU A 341 11.48 21.31 -1.67
C GLU A 341 10.92 22.70 -1.35
N GLU A 342 10.77 23.54 -2.38
CA GLU A 342 10.29 24.93 -2.26
C GLU A 342 8.76 25.00 -2.14
N HIS A 343 8.03 24.07 -2.79
CA HIS A 343 6.57 24.06 -2.82
C HIS A 343 5.96 23.12 -1.76
N THR A 344 5.85 23.60 -0.53
CA THR A 344 5.32 22.83 0.62
C THR A 344 3.85 22.44 0.50
N SER A 345 3.10 23.04 -0.44
CA SER A 345 1.69 22.70 -0.68
C SER A 345 1.51 21.36 -1.41
N TRP A 346 2.53 20.86 -2.09
CA TRP A 346 2.44 19.67 -2.94
C TRP A 346 2.54 18.36 -2.15
N TRP A 347 3.05 18.40 -0.94
CA TRP A 347 3.31 17.21 -0.12
C TRP A 347 3.06 17.49 1.35
N ASP A 348 2.83 16.41 2.11
CA ASP A 348 2.71 16.47 3.56
C ASP A 348 4.05 16.17 4.22
N ILE A 349 4.81 15.24 3.65
CA ILE A 349 6.14 14.84 4.13
C ILE A 349 7.13 14.75 2.97
N LEU A 350 8.31 15.34 3.18
CA LEU A 350 9.44 15.29 2.25
C LEU A 350 10.62 14.57 2.90
N CYS A 351 11.04 13.48 2.28
CA CYS A 351 12.18 12.65 2.63
C CYS A 351 13.34 12.99 1.69
N ASN A 352 14.31 13.78 2.16
CA ASN A 352 15.47 14.13 1.35
C ASN A 352 16.56 13.06 1.49
N ILE A 353 16.81 12.32 0.42
CA ILE A 353 17.73 11.18 0.38
C ILE A 353 19.18 11.63 0.57
N SER A 354 19.57 12.76 -0.02
CA SER A 354 20.95 13.28 0.03
C SER A 354 21.33 13.78 1.43
N THR A 355 20.38 14.33 2.17
CA THR A 355 20.61 14.86 3.53
C THR A 355 20.22 13.88 4.64
N GLY A 356 19.42 12.84 4.33
CA GLY A 356 18.86 11.92 5.32
C GLY A 356 17.79 12.55 6.22
N LYS A 357 17.27 13.75 5.87
CA LYS A 357 16.30 14.48 6.69
C LYS A 357 14.87 14.23 6.23
N ILE A 358 13.97 13.99 7.19
CA ILE A 358 12.51 13.97 6.97
C ILE A 358 11.90 15.27 7.49
N THR A 359 11.24 16.00 6.60
CA THR A 359 10.59 17.28 6.87
C THR A 359 9.08 17.14 6.74
N VAL A 360 8.33 17.72 7.67
CA VAL A 360 6.86 17.78 7.62
C VAL A 360 6.44 19.16 7.10
N SER A 361 5.50 19.20 6.17
CA SER A 361 4.99 20.44 5.59
C SER A 361 4.33 21.32 6.65
N LYS A 362 4.49 22.64 6.50
CA LYS A 362 3.83 23.64 7.33
C LYS A 362 2.35 23.79 6.98
N ASP A 363 1.97 23.42 5.76
CA ASP A 363 0.62 23.50 5.22
C ASP A 363 -0.21 22.25 5.55
N LEU A 364 0.35 21.31 6.31
CA LEU A 364 -0.35 20.13 6.76
C LEU A 364 -1.51 20.55 7.66
N GLU A 365 -2.72 20.56 7.10
CA GLU A 365 -3.93 20.93 7.82
C GLU A 365 -4.11 20.05 9.05
N TYR A 366 -4.08 20.70 10.22
CA TYR A 366 -4.45 20.08 11.48
C TYR A 366 -5.96 19.79 11.42
N VAL A 367 -6.33 18.55 11.10
CA VAL A 367 -7.68 18.07 11.41
C VAL A 367 -7.76 18.10 12.93
N ARG A 368 -8.35 19.17 13.49
CA ARG A 368 -8.71 19.21 14.91
C ARG A 368 -9.61 18.00 15.12
N GLY A 369 -9.04 16.91 15.65
CA GLY A 369 -9.79 15.76 16.11
C GLY A 369 -10.97 16.30 16.90
N ARG A 370 -12.18 15.91 16.47
CA ARG A 370 -13.42 16.27 17.16
C ARG A 370 -13.17 16.12 18.65
N LYS A 371 -13.23 17.24 19.40
CA LYS A 371 -13.40 17.20 20.85
C LYS A 371 -14.78 16.61 21.09
N GLY A 372 -14.84 15.29 21.10
CA GLY A 372 -16.07 14.52 21.12
C GLY A 372 -15.81 13.17 21.76
N SER A 373 -15.53 13.22 23.08
CA SER A 373 -15.87 12.21 24.09
C SER A 373 -15.18 10.82 24.08
N ILE A 374 -14.71 10.45 25.28
CA ILE A 374 -14.49 9.08 25.83
C ILE A 374 -13.05 8.49 25.80
N ALA A 375 -12.00 9.20 25.36
CA ALA A 375 -10.64 8.64 25.43
C ALA A 375 -9.95 8.73 26.83
N SER A 376 -10.53 9.46 27.80
CA SER A 376 -9.86 9.76 29.08
C SER A 376 -10.10 8.75 30.21
N SER A 377 -11.03 7.82 30.06
CA SER A 377 -11.43 6.91 31.16
C SER A 377 -11.13 5.42 30.93
N VAL A 378 -10.64 5.02 29.76
CA VAL A 378 -10.38 3.59 29.43
C VAL A 378 -8.89 3.22 29.50
N LYS A 379 -7.98 4.20 29.68
CA LYS A 379 -6.53 3.94 29.75
C LYS A 379 -6.09 3.09 30.95
N GLU A 380 -6.94 2.86 31.94
CA GLU A 380 -6.54 2.27 33.22
C GLU A 380 -6.76 0.75 33.29
N GLU A 381 -7.72 0.18 32.55
CA GLU A 381 -8.08 -1.25 32.67
C GLU A 381 -7.44 -2.14 31.59
N ALA A 382 -7.28 -1.67 30.35
CA ALA A 382 -6.64 -2.45 29.28
C ALA A 382 -5.13 -2.73 29.54
N MET A 383 -4.49 -1.95 30.41
CA MET A 383 -3.07 -2.10 30.76
C MET A 383 -2.77 -3.24 31.75
N VAL A 384 -3.76 -3.76 32.47
CA VAL A 384 -3.54 -4.79 33.51
C VAL A 384 -3.27 -6.17 32.88
N SER A 385 -3.65 -6.36 31.61
CA SER A 385 -3.51 -7.62 30.87
C SER A 385 -2.12 -7.85 30.26
N LEU A 386 -1.23 -6.84 30.27
CA LEU A 386 0.07 -6.87 29.57
C LEU A 386 1.25 -7.50 30.34
N SER A 387 1.06 -8.04 31.54
CA SER A 387 2.18 -8.51 32.39
C SER A 387 2.21 -10.01 32.72
N ARG A 388 1.48 -10.87 32.00
CA ARG A 388 1.57 -12.33 32.19
C ARG A 388 2.25 -13.06 31.03
N SER A 389 3.58 -13.10 31.09
CA SER A 389 4.39 -14.24 30.63
C SER A 389 5.05 -14.90 31.85
N PRO A 390 5.13 -16.24 31.95
CA PRO A 390 5.55 -16.91 33.17
C PRO A 390 7.08 -16.91 33.25
N SER A 391 7.64 -16.16 34.19
CA SER A 391 9.04 -16.31 34.59
C SER A 391 9.08 -16.42 36.10
N MET A 392 9.46 -17.61 36.58
CA MET A 392 9.81 -17.85 37.97
C MET A 392 11.00 -16.96 38.34
N ASN A 393 10.79 -16.01 39.24
CA ASN A 393 11.73 -15.75 40.34
C ASN A 393 11.12 -14.82 41.39
N SER A 394 11.45 -15.14 42.63
CA SER A 394 10.86 -14.63 43.87
C SER A 394 11.56 -13.37 44.40
N TYR A 395 10.82 -12.61 45.23
CA TYR A 395 11.27 -11.58 46.21
C TYR A 395 11.81 -10.25 45.62
N LYS A 396 11.50 -9.04 46.11
CA LYS A 396 10.95 -8.55 47.39
C LYS A 396 10.39 -7.12 47.15
N ASP A 397 9.33 -6.78 47.89
CA ASP A 397 8.81 -5.42 48.06
C ASP A 397 9.88 -4.45 48.58
N THR A 398 10.04 -3.32 47.90
CA THR A 398 10.31 -2.02 48.55
C THR A 398 9.68 -0.89 47.75
N ASN A 399 8.80 -0.17 48.43
CA ASN A 399 8.14 1.05 47.99
C ASN A 399 9.12 2.11 47.47
N ALA A 400 9.00 2.45 46.20
CA ALA A 400 9.41 3.74 45.64
C ALA A 400 8.32 4.20 44.68
N GLN A 401 7.86 5.44 44.87
CA GLN A 401 6.98 6.14 43.93
C GLN A 401 7.75 6.33 42.61
N GLU A 402 7.64 5.36 41.71
CA GLU A 402 8.01 5.55 40.32
C GLU A 402 6.82 6.18 39.60
N GLU A 403 6.96 7.42 39.16
CA GLU A 403 6.19 7.92 38.02
C GLU A 403 6.33 6.87 36.92
N LYS A 404 5.22 6.18 36.60
CA LYS A 404 5.18 5.13 35.58
C LYS A 404 5.42 5.80 34.23
N LYS A 405 6.70 6.02 33.91
CA LYS A 405 7.16 6.59 32.65
C LYS A 405 6.54 5.72 31.56
N MET A 406 5.61 6.28 30.79
CA MET A 406 4.92 5.57 29.73
C MET A 406 6.02 5.02 28.80
N VAL A 407 6.21 3.70 28.82
CA VAL A 407 7.26 3.05 28.04
C VAL A 407 6.90 3.29 26.58
N ASP A 408 7.74 4.06 25.89
CA ASP A 408 7.57 4.36 24.47
C ASP A 408 7.89 3.09 23.68
N THR A 409 6.84 2.38 23.29
CA THR A 409 6.93 1.11 22.55
C THR A 409 7.60 1.29 21.19
N ASP A 410 7.50 2.48 20.60
CA ASP A 410 8.06 2.76 19.28
C ASP A 410 9.58 2.97 19.38
N ALA A 411 10.03 3.67 20.43
CA ALA A 411 11.46 3.83 20.71
C ALA A 411 12.14 2.49 21.03
N GLU A 412 11.50 1.63 21.83
CA GLU A 412 12.02 0.29 22.13
C GLU A 412 12.12 -0.58 20.88
N PHE A 413 11.08 -0.56 20.04
CA PHE A 413 11.08 -1.27 18.76
C PHE A 413 12.23 -0.80 17.86
N MET A 414 12.36 0.51 17.65
CA MET A 414 13.43 1.06 16.80
C MET A 414 14.82 0.75 17.36
N GLN A 415 15.02 0.80 18.68
CA GLN A 415 16.28 0.39 19.29
C GLN A 415 16.61 -1.08 18.99
N GLY A 416 15.61 -1.96 19.03
CA GLY A 416 15.76 -3.37 18.65
C GLY A 416 16.08 -3.58 17.18
N VAL A 417 15.51 -2.77 16.28
CA VAL A 417 15.81 -2.78 14.84
C VAL A 417 17.24 -2.32 14.59
N LEU A 418 17.65 -1.19 15.17
CA LEU A 418 19.00 -0.64 15.01
C LEU A 418 20.07 -1.58 15.58
N SER A 419 19.78 -2.23 16.71
CA SER A 419 20.67 -3.26 17.27
C SER A 419 20.83 -4.47 16.34
N ALA A 420 19.75 -4.92 15.69
CA ALA A 420 19.83 -6.01 14.72
C ALA A 420 20.60 -5.62 13.45
N ILE A 421 20.45 -4.38 12.97
CA ILE A 421 21.27 -3.87 11.86
C ILE A 421 22.75 -3.80 12.26
N GLY A 422 23.05 -3.29 13.46
CA GLY A 422 24.41 -3.25 14.00
C GLY A 422 25.04 -4.63 14.23
N ALA A 423 24.22 -5.65 14.50
CA ALA A 423 24.65 -7.05 14.60
C ALA A 423 24.68 -7.77 13.25
N HIS A 424 24.54 -7.05 12.12
CA HIS A 424 24.60 -7.58 10.76
C HIS A 424 23.57 -8.67 10.44
N TYR A 425 22.38 -8.59 11.04
CA TYR A 425 21.27 -9.43 10.59
C TYR A 425 20.87 -9.07 9.15
N GLY A 426 20.53 -10.08 8.36
CA GLY A 426 20.11 -9.90 6.98
C GLY A 426 18.78 -9.13 6.84
N GLU A 427 18.55 -8.60 5.64
CA GLU A 427 17.34 -7.86 5.25
C GLU A 427 16.05 -8.61 5.64
N THR A 428 16.00 -9.93 5.46
CA THR A 428 14.85 -10.77 5.81
C THR A 428 14.47 -10.69 7.29
N SER A 429 15.46 -10.66 8.19
CA SER A 429 15.23 -10.54 9.64
C SER A 429 14.68 -9.16 10.00
N ILE A 430 15.21 -8.10 9.38
CA ILE A 430 14.73 -6.74 9.59
C ILE A 430 13.28 -6.58 9.08
N ARG A 431 12.98 -7.14 7.90
CA ARG A 431 11.62 -7.19 7.35
C ARG A 431 10.65 -7.92 8.28
N ALA A 432 11.05 -9.06 8.84
CA ALA A 432 10.24 -9.81 9.80
C ALA A 432 9.88 -8.97 11.04
N LYS A 433 10.81 -8.17 11.57
CA LYS A 433 10.53 -7.25 12.70
C LYS A 433 9.47 -6.21 12.36
N PHE A 434 9.53 -5.59 11.17
CA PHE A 434 8.51 -4.64 10.73
C PHE A 434 7.16 -5.31 10.45
N GLN A 435 7.17 -6.51 9.86
CA GLN A 435 5.98 -7.32 9.68
C GLN A 435 5.28 -7.58 11.02
N ASP A 436 6.01 -8.03 12.05
CA ASP A 436 5.46 -8.29 13.38
C ASP A 436 4.93 -7.00 14.03
N TYR A 437 5.62 -5.89 13.87
CA TYR A 437 5.18 -4.59 14.39
C TYR A 437 3.85 -4.15 13.76
N VAL A 438 3.74 -4.17 12.43
CA VAL A 438 2.51 -3.79 11.72
C VAL A 438 1.37 -4.77 12.03
N LEU A 439 1.67 -6.08 12.13
CA LEU A 439 0.68 -7.08 12.53
C LEU A 439 0.16 -6.84 13.95
N LYS A 440 1.04 -6.49 14.89
CA LYS A 440 0.67 -6.13 16.26
C LYS A 440 -0.22 -4.88 16.28
N PHE A 441 0.12 -3.86 15.49
CA PHE A 441 -0.69 -2.66 15.33
C PHE A 441 -2.11 -2.99 14.86
N VAL A 442 -2.26 -3.80 13.81
CA VAL A 442 -3.58 -4.22 13.29
C VAL A 442 -4.36 -5.03 14.32
N ARG A 443 -3.72 -5.95 15.04
CA ARG A 443 -4.38 -6.73 16.10
C ARG A 443 -4.85 -5.85 17.25
N LEU A 444 -4.09 -4.84 17.63
CA LEU A 444 -4.49 -3.89 18.67
C LEU A 444 -5.68 -3.04 18.22
N ALA A 445 -5.71 -2.62 16.96
CA ALA A 445 -6.84 -1.91 16.39
C ALA A 445 -8.11 -2.78 16.38
N ASP A 446 -8.00 -4.05 15.99
CA ASP A 446 -9.10 -5.03 16.01
C ASP A 446 -9.62 -5.28 17.44
N LEU A 447 -8.71 -5.48 18.41
CA LEU A 447 -9.11 -5.64 19.81
C LEU A 447 -9.83 -4.41 20.36
N TYR A 448 -9.34 -3.21 20.04
CA TYR A 448 -10.00 -1.97 20.44
C TYR A 448 -11.39 -1.84 19.81
N GLU A 449 -11.54 -2.18 18.52
CA GLU A 449 -12.83 -2.18 17.83
C GLU A 449 -13.79 -3.19 18.46
N GLN A 450 -13.32 -4.38 18.82
CA GLN A 450 -14.11 -5.39 19.50
C GLN A 450 -14.54 -4.96 20.90
N GLU A 451 -13.66 -4.35 21.69
CA GLU A 451 -13.99 -3.81 23.03
C GLU A 451 -15.00 -2.66 22.94
N ASP A 452 -14.80 -1.72 22.01
CA ASP A 452 -15.73 -0.62 21.79
C ASP A 452 -17.09 -1.15 21.27
N GLN A 453 -17.07 -2.13 20.38
CA GLN A 453 -18.29 -2.78 19.91
C GLN A 453 -19.01 -3.54 21.02
N ALA A 454 -18.30 -4.29 21.87
CA ALA A 454 -18.86 -4.98 23.02
C ALA A 454 -19.47 -3.99 24.01
N SER A 455 -18.76 -2.89 24.30
CA SER A 455 -19.26 -1.79 25.15
C SER A 455 -20.52 -1.16 24.56
N ARG A 456 -20.59 -0.99 23.24
CA ARG A 456 -21.78 -0.50 22.54
C ARG A 456 -22.94 -1.49 22.60
N MET A 457 -22.68 -2.79 22.44
CA MET A 457 -23.71 -3.83 22.52
C MET A 457 -24.25 -4.00 23.94
N GLU A 458 -23.41 -3.95 24.97
CA GLU A 458 -23.84 -3.97 26.37
C GLU A 458 -24.71 -2.76 26.72
N ASN A 459 -24.36 -1.59 26.17
CA ASN A 459 -25.14 -0.36 26.35
C ASN A 459 -26.33 -0.24 25.40
N SER A 460 -26.47 -1.14 24.43
CA SER A 460 -27.58 -1.16 23.47
C SER A 460 -28.84 -1.72 24.14
N CYS A 461 -29.93 -1.00 23.98
CA CYS A 461 -31.27 -1.40 24.39
C CYS A 461 -32.11 -1.98 23.24
N ILE A 462 -31.57 -2.04 22.03
CA ILE A 462 -32.15 -2.69 20.86
C ILE A 462 -31.26 -3.88 20.46
N GLN A 463 -31.61 -5.09 20.92
CA GLN A 463 -30.75 -6.27 20.75
C GLN A 463 -31.08 -7.09 19.48
N ASP A 464 -32.34 -7.15 19.08
CA ASP A 464 -32.81 -8.07 18.03
C ASP A 464 -32.94 -7.41 16.64
N LEU A 465 -32.41 -6.19 16.48
CA LEU A 465 -32.54 -5.44 15.22
C LEU A 465 -31.31 -4.58 14.91
N ASP A 466 -30.68 -4.86 13.76
CA ASP A 466 -29.68 -3.97 13.18
C ASP A 466 -30.34 -2.75 12.54
N VAL A 467 -30.63 -1.75 13.38
CA VAL A 467 -31.31 -0.50 13.01
C VAL A 467 -30.53 0.24 11.91
N TYR A 468 -29.20 0.28 11.99
CA TYR A 468 -28.35 0.96 11.01
C TYR A 468 -28.50 0.37 9.61
N ARG A 469 -28.46 -0.96 9.50
CA ARG A 469 -28.60 -1.66 8.22
C ARG A 469 -29.98 -1.44 7.60
N GLN A 470 -31.06 -1.51 8.38
CA GLN A 470 -32.41 -1.29 7.86
C GLN A 470 -32.62 0.15 7.40
N ILE A 471 -32.14 1.14 8.16
CA ILE A 471 -32.17 2.56 7.73
C ILE A 471 -31.34 2.76 6.46
N SER A 472 -30.17 2.12 6.37
CA SER A 472 -29.30 2.21 5.19
C SER A 472 -29.95 1.62 3.94
N LYS A 473 -30.71 0.53 4.08
CA LYS A 473 -31.53 -0.03 2.98
C LYS A 473 -32.56 0.99 2.50
N LEU A 474 -33.35 1.58 3.41
CA LEU A 474 -34.35 2.60 3.08
C LEU A 474 -33.73 3.86 2.44
N LYS A 475 -32.47 4.19 2.79
CA LYS A 475 -31.74 5.32 2.20
C LYS A 475 -31.20 5.04 0.80
N LYS A 476 -30.60 3.86 0.57
CA LYS A 476 -29.79 3.58 -0.62
C LYS A 476 -30.54 2.84 -1.73
N LEU A 477 -31.51 2.01 -1.39
CA LEU A 477 -32.21 1.17 -2.38
C LEU A 477 -33.36 1.96 -3.01
N LYS A 478 -33.36 2.05 -4.34
CA LYS A 478 -34.41 2.77 -5.11
C LYS A 478 -35.73 1.99 -5.18
N GLN A 479 -35.69 0.67 -5.08
CA GLN A 479 -36.85 -0.21 -5.09
C GLN A 479 -36.66 -1.29 -4.03
N ILE A 480 -37.62 -1.39 -3.12
CA ILE A 480 -37.69 -2.41 -2.07
C ILE A 480 -39.09 -3.02 -2.18
N PRO A 481 -39.24 -4.36 -2.14
CA PRO A 481 -40.56 -4.99 -2.15
C PRO A 481 -41.43 -4.49 -0.99
N ASP A 482 -42.72 -4.26 -1.25
CA ASP A 482 -43.68 -3.77 -0.24
C ASP A 482 -43.67 -4.63 1.04
N ASP A 483 -43.58 -5.95 0.91
CA ASP A 483 -43.54 -6.87 2.06
C ASP A 483 -42.28 -6.67 2.92
N GLU A 484 -41.14 -6.36 2.30
CA GLU A 484 -39.88 -6.09 3.02
C GLU A 484 -39.94 -4.71 3.70
N VAL A 485 -40.49 -3.69 3.04
CA VAL A 485 -40.68 -2.37 3.65
C VAL A 485 -41.61 -2.47 4.86
N LEU A 486 -42.72 -3.21 4.75
CA LEU A 486 -43.65 -3.43 5.86
C LEU A 486 -42.94 -4.12 7.03
N ALA A 487 -42.21 -5.21 6.77
CA ALA A 487 -41.47 -5.93 7.80
C ALA A 487 -40.42 -5.04 8.51
N ILE A 488 -39.78 -4.11 7.78
CA ILE A 488 -38.84 -3.15 8.36
C ILE A 488 -39.55 -2.21 9.36
N TYR A 489 -40.70 -1.62 8.98
CA TYR A 489 -41.45 -0.73 9.87
C TYR A 489 -42.02 -1.46 11.10
N GLU A 490 -42.48 -2.70 10.92
CA GLU A 490 -42.93 -3.56 12.03
C GLU A 490 -41.77 -3.89 12.97
N ALA A 491 -40.60 -4.24 12.43
CA ALA A 491 -39.40 -4.48 13.23
C ALA A 491 -39.00 -3.24 14.03
N PHE A 492 -39.06 -2.03 13.44
CA PHE A 492 -38.82 -0.78 14.17
C PHE A 492 -39.81 -0.60 15.32
N LEU A 493 -41.12 -0.73 15.07
CA LEU A 493 -42.15 -0.55 16.08
C LEU A 493 -42.04 -1.51 17.27
N ASN A 494 -41.68 -2.77 17.00
CA ASN A 494 -41.49 -3.81 17.99
C ASN A 494 -40.25 -3.56 18.87
N ASN A 495 -39.23 -2.89 18.33
CA ASN A 495 -37.96 -2.64 19.01
C ASN A 495 -37.83 -1.22 19.59
N THR A 496 -38.74 -0.28 19.28
CA THR A 496 -38.74 1.10 19.79
C THR A 496 -39.92 1.36 20.74
N ILE A 497 -39.90 0.76 21.93
CA ILE A 497 -41.00 0.88 22.90
C ILE A 497 -40.63 1.86 24.02
N THR A 498 -39.43 1.71 24.58
CA THR A 498 -38.98 2.50 25.73
C THR A 498 -38.33 3.82 25.32
N HIS A 499 -38.28 4.78 26.24
CA HIS A 499 -37.62 6.07 25.98
C HIS A 499 -36.13 5.91 25.61
N ARG A 500 -35.40 4.97 26.25
CA ARG A 500 -34.00 4.67 25.91
C ARG A 500 -33.86 4.10 24.50
N GLN A 501 -34.74 3.18 24.10
CA GLN A 501 -34.76 2.62 22.73
C GLN A 501 -35.04 3.70 21.69
N VAL A 502 -35.94 4.65 21.99
CA VAL A 502 -36.18 5.79 21.10
C VAL A 502 -34.92 6.65 20.94
N ILE A 503 -34.19 6.94 22.02
CA ILE A 503 -32.93 7.70 21.93
C ILE A 503 -31.89 6.95 21.10
N GLU A 504 -31.72 5.65 21.34
CA GLU A 504 -30.78 4.83 20.57
C GLU A 504 -31.17 4.78 19.09
N PHE A 505 -32.45 4.56 18.78
CA PHE A 505 -32.97 4.56 17.41
C PHE A 505 -32.69 5.88 16.68
N LEU A 506 -32.91 7.01 17.36
CA LEU A 506 -32.64 8.34 16.82
C LEU A 506 -31.14 8.62 16.61
N SER A 507 -30.25 7.95 17.36
CA SER A 507 -28.80 8.11 17.20
C SER A 507 -28.31 7.66 15.81
N TYR A 508 -29.01 6.71 15.18
CA TYR A 508 -28.74 6.26 13.82
C TYR A 508 -29.32 7.17 12.72
N LEU A 509 -30.05 8.23 13.10
CA LEU A 509 -30.71 9.18 12.20
C LEU A 509 -30.24 10.63 12.45
N PRO A 510 -28.94 10.94 12.35
CA PRO A 510 -28.45 12.26 12.70
C PRO A 510 -29.07 13.37 11.80
N GLN A 511 -29.46 14.49 12.39
CA GLN A 511 -30.15 15.60 11.71
C GLN A 511 -29.37 16.15 10.50
N HIS A 512 -28.03 16.22 10.59
CA HIS A 512 -27.18 16.69 9.47
C HIS A 512 -27.19 15.76 8.25
N GLN A 513 -27.62 14.50 8.40
CA GLN A 513 -27.79 13.53 7.31
C GLN A 513 -29.26 13.41 6.86
N GLY A 514 -30.09 14.42 7.16
CA GLY A 514 -31.51 14.44 6.82
C GLY A 514 -32.44 13.83 7.86
N GLY A 515 -31.93 13.47 9.05
CA GLY A 515 -32.76 13.09 10.20
C GLY A 515 -33.75 11.96 9.89
N LEU A 516 -35.03 12.20 10.21
CA LEU A 516 -36.14 11.25 9.99
C LEU A 516 -36.62 11.17 8.53
N SER A 517 -36.03 11.94 7.60
CA SER A 517 -36.49 12.00 6.21
C SER A 517 -36.59 10.64 5.49
N PRO A 518 -35.63 9.69 5.65
CA PRO A 518 -35.73 8.37 5.02
C PRO A 518 -36.96 7.58 5.48
N LEU A 519 -37.39 7.75 6.73
CA LEU A 519 -38.60 7.15 7.28
C LEU A 519 -39.85 7.93 6.87
N GLY A 520 -39.71 9.24 6.62
CA GLY A 520 -40.80 10.09 6.15
C GLY A 520 -41.33 9.70 4.77
N VAL A 521 -40.53 8.99 3.95
CA VAL A 521 -40.98 8.44 2.66
C VAL A 521 -42.11 7.42 2.84
N GLY A 522 -42.11 6.68 3.95
CA GLY A 522 -43.17 5.71 4.28
C GLY A 522 -44.56 6.35 4.39
N LEU A 523 -44.65 7.63 4.79
CA LEU A 523 -45.91 8.37 4.84
C LEU A 523 -46.55 8.57 3.46
N PHE A 524 -45.78 8.49 2.38
CA PHE A 524 -46.25 8.67 1.00
C PHE A 524 -46.38 7.36 0.22
N HIS A 525 -46.15 6.20 0.86
CA HIS A 525 -46.16 4.91 0.21
C HIS A 525 -47.54 4.58 -0.42
N SER A 526 -47.58 3.83 -1.53
CA SER A 526 -48.83 3.43 -2.22
C SER A 526 -49.69 2.52 -1.35
N ASN A 527 -49.07 1.53 -0.71
CA ASN A 527 -49.70 0.59 0.23
C ASN A 527 -50.18 1.29 1.53
N PRO A 528 -51.48 1.18 1.90
CA PRO A 528 -52.03 1.80 3.12
C PRO A 528 -51.42 1.28 4.42
N LEU A 529 -51.04 0.01 4.49
CA LEU A 529 -50.50 -0.60 5.72
C LEU A 529 -49.13 -0.01 6.07
N ILE A 530 -48.28 0.24 5.08
CA ILE A 530 -46.96 0.86 5.29
C ILE A 530 -47.13 2.30 5.81
N ARG A 531 -48.10 3.06 5.26
CA ARG A 531 -48.40 4.42 5.76
C ARG A 531 -48.86 4.40 7.20
N GLU A 532 -49.71 3.45 7.57
CA GLU A 532 -50.19 3.27 8.94
C GLU A 532 -49.05 2.96 9.92
N LYS A 533 -48.16 2.01 9.57
CA LYS A 533 -47.00 1.67 10.39
C LYS A 533 -45.98 2.80 10.48
N ALA A 534 -45.76 3.55 9.40
CA ALA A 534 -44.93 4.74 9.42
C ALA A 534 -45.52 5.82 10.34
N LEU A 535 -46.84 6.07 10.26
CA LEU A 535 -47.52 7.02 11.14
C LEU A 535 -47.43 6.61 12.62
N GLU A 536 -47.63 5.33 12.92
CA GLU A 536 -47.52 4.78 14.27
C GLU A 536 -46.11 4.98 14.84
N LEU A 537 -45.07 4.76 14.02
CA LEU A 537 -43.68 4.96 14.42
C LEU A 537 -43.42 6.43 14.73
N PHE A 538 -43.88 7.36 13.89
CA PHE A 538 -43.70 8.80 14.12
C PHE A 538 -44.43 9.27 15.39
N ARG A 539 -45.67 8.79 15.64
CA ARG A 539 -46.38 9.07 16.90
C ARG A 539 -45.63 8.53 18.12
N ARG A 540 -45.00 7.36 18.01
CA ARG A 540 -44.16 6.78 19.08
C ARG A 540 -42.96 7.67 19.37
N LEU A 541 -42.28 8.16 18.33
CA LEU A 541 -41.15 9.07 18.47
C LEU A 541 -41.57 10.42 19.07
N GLU A 542 -42.74 10.95 18.69
CA GLU A 542 -43.26 12.24 19.20
C GLU A 542 -43.49 12.25 20.71
N ARG A 543 -43.90 11.11 21.29
CA ARG A 543 -44.10 10.97 22.74
C ARG A 543 -42.81 11.16 23.55
N SER A 544 -41.65 11.02 22.92
CA SER A 544 -40.35 11.26 23.55
C SER A 544 -39.96 12.75 23.42
N PRO A 545 -39.50 13.43 24.49
CA PRO A 545 -39.04 14.82 24.41
C PRO A 545 -37.97 15.06 23.34
N VAL A 546 -37.09 14.08 23.09
CA VAL A 546 -36.06 14.15 22.06
C VAL A 546 -36.67 13.92 20.67
N GLY A 547 -37.54 12.92 20.52
CA GLY A 547 -38.17 12.61 19.25
C GLY A 547 -39.11 13.70 18.74
N SER A 548 -39.80 14.42 19.65
CA SER A 548 -40.59 15.61 19.29
C SER A 548 -39.76 16.67 18.57
N LYS A 549 -38.51 16.90 19.00
CA LYS A 549 -37.60 17.84 18.32
C LYS A 549 -37.22 17.36 16.92
N PHE A 550 -36.96 16.06 16.75
CA PHE A 550 -36.67 15.47 15.44
C PHE A 550 -37.86 15.57 14.47
N ILE A 551 -39.09 15.52 14.98
CA ILE A 551 -40.30 15.70 14.17
C ILE A 551 -40.49 17.16 13.77
N GLN A 552 -40.10 18.12 14.63
CA GLN A 552 -40.13 19.54 14.28
C GLN A 552 -39.17 19.88 13.14
N ASP A 553 -38.06 19.15 13.01
CA ASP A 553 -37.06 19.31 11.94
C ASP A 553 -37.43 18.60 10.63
N LEU A 554 -38.60 17.95 10.55
CA LEU A 554 -39.07 17.38 9.30
C LEU A 554 -39.28 18.44 8.22
N SER A 555 -39.10 18.04 6.97
CA SER A 555 -39.45 18.91 5.84
C SER A 555 -40.91 19.32 5.90
N LYS A 556 -41.24 20.53 5.43
CA LYS A 556 -42.61 21.07 5.42
C LYS A 556 -43.61 20.11 4.76
N PHE A 557 -43.20 19.41 3.70
CA PHE A 557 -44.01 18.41 3.01
C PHE A 557 -44.29 17.18 3.89
N GLN A 558 -43.27 16.62 4.54
CA GLN A 558 -43.43 15.48 5.45
C GLN A 558 -44.27 15.85 6.67
N LYS A 559 -44.10 17.06 7.21
CA LYS A 559 -44.88 17.55 8.35
C LYS A 559 -46.38 17.65 8.02
N ILE A 560 -46.73 18.26 6.89
CA ILE A 560 -48.12 18.34 6.42
C ILE A 560 -48.70 16.93 6.18
N ALA A 561 -47.92 16.01 5.62
CA ALA A 561 -48.36 14.65 5.39
C ALA A 561 -48.63 13.90 6.71
N TYR A 562 -47.75 14.06 7.70
CA TYR A 562 -47.90 13.52 9.05
C TYR A 562 -49.17 14.08 9.72
N GLU A 563 -49.34 15.41 9.75
CA GLU A 563 -50.52 16.08 10.34
C GLU A 563 -51.83 15.63 9.67
N ARG A 564 -51.85 15.54 8.33
CA ARG A 564 -53.04 15.10 7.57
C ARG A 564 -53.41 13.65 7.84
N GLN A 565 -52.43 12.78 8.05
CA GLN A 565 -52.69 11.37 8.35
C GLN A 565 -53.05 11.17 9.82
N ALA A 566 -52.41 11.91 10.73
CA ALA A 566 -52.77 11.91 12.14
C ALA A 566 -54.22 12.36 12.37
N ALA A 567 -54.67 13.42 11.69
CA ALA A 567 -56.04 13.95 11.78
C ALA A 567 -57.12 13.06 11.14
N LYS A 568 -56.75 12.00 10.40
CA LYS A 568 -57.70 11.02 9.83
C LYS A 568 -57.96 9.81 10.74
N VAL A 569 -57.12 9.63 11.75
CA VAL A 569 -57.13 8.48 12.66
C VAL A 569 -57.66 8.85 14.05
N GLU A 570 -57.76 10.15 14.35
CA GLU A 570 -58.61 10.72 15.41
C GLU A 570 -60.05 10.90 14.89
#